data_AF-A0AAE0ALE0-F1
#
_entry.id   AF-A0AAE0ALE0-F1
#
_cell.length_a   1.000
_cell.length_b   1.000
_cell.length_c   1.000
_cell.angle_alpha   90.00
_cell.angle_beta   90.00
_cell.angle_gamma   90.00
#
_symmetry.space_group_name_H-M   'P 1'
#
loop_
_entity.id
_entity.type
_entity.pdbx_description
1 polymer ?
#
loop_
_entity_poly.entity_id
_entity_poly.type
_entity_poly.pdbx_seq_one_letter_code
_entity_poly.pdbx_strand_id
1 'polypeptide(L)'
;METHVFTLLFSFFLSIILATSKASDHHIPHQIHPLRPRTGAHGHDVPELSCLSWRLGVETNNLIGWKTVPKQCKKYVGHYMLGQQYRDDSKAVINEALLYAESLKLAGDGKEIWIFDIDETTLSNLPYFAKHGFGTKPYNATIFNGWVMERKAPALPESP
;
A
#
# COMPACT_ATOMS: atom_id res chain seq x y z
N MET A 1 -7.45 8.31 -55.84
CA MET A 1 -6.58 8.85 -54.78
C MET A 1 -7.40 9.46 -53.66
N GLU A 2 -8.37 10.32 -53.98
CA GLU A 2 -9.36 10.93 -53.06
C GLU A 2 -10.08 9.94 -52.13
N THR A 3 -10.61 8.82 -52.66
CA THR A 3 -11.42 7.86 -51.90
C THR A 3 -10.63 7.12 -50.81
N HIS A 4 -9.38 6.75 -51.11
CA HIS A 4 -8.50 6.05 -50.17
C HIS A 4 -8.04 6.96 -49.04
N VAL A 5 -7.78 8.24 -49.32
CA VAL A 5 -7.43 9.23 -48.29
C VAL A 5 -8.60 9.44 -47.32
N PHE A 6 -9.84 9.48 -47.84
CA PHE A 6 -11.04 9.60 -47.02
C PHE A 6 -11.27 8.37 -46.12
N THR A 7 -11.01 7.16 -46.61
CA THR A 7 -11.14 5.93 -45.81
C THR A 7 -10.07 5.83 -44.72
N LEU A 8 -8.84 6.27 -45.02
CA LEU A 8 -7.72 6.33 -44.06
C LEU A 8 -7.97 7.36 -42.95
N LEU A 9 -8.46 8.54 -43.30
CA LEU A 9 -8.83 9.56 -42.31
C LEU A 9 -9.99 9.08 -41.42
N PHE A 10 -11.03 8.49 -42.01
CA PHE A 10 -12.17 7.99 -41.25
C PHE A 10 -11.78 6.88 -40.26
N SER A 11 -10.93 5.95 -40.67
CA SER A 11 -10.42 4.88 -39.80
C SER A 11 -9.48 5.40 -38.70
N PHE A 12 -8.70 6.44 -38.97
CA PHE A 12 -7.90 7.15 -37.97
C PHE A 12 -8.77 7.88 -36.93
N PHE A 13 -9.82 8.58 -37.37
CA PHE A 13 -10.75 9.24 -36.43
C PHE A 13 -11.52 8.21 -35.57
N LEU A 14 -11.95 7.09 -36.15
CA LEU A 14 -12.67 6.05 -35.42
C LEU A 14 -11.80 5.38 -34.35
N SER A 15 -10.52 5.16 -34.63
CA SER A 15 -9.57 4.57 -33.67
C SER A 15 -9.23 5.53 -32.51
N ILE A 16 -9.18 6.84 -32.75
CA ILE A 16 -9.02 7.84 -31.68
C ILE A 16 -10.25 7.85 -30.75
N ILE A 17 -11.46 7.82 -31.29
CA ILE A 17 -12.71 7.82 -30.48
C ILE A 17 -12.80 6.52 -29.64
N LEU A 18 -12.38 5.38 -30.19
CA LEU A 18 -12.37 4.12 -29.46
C LEU A 18 -11.29 4.08 -28.36
N ALA A 19 -10.17 4.77 -28.56
CA ALA A 19 -9.11 4.89 -27.55
C ALA A 19 -9.49 5.85 -26.40
N THR A 20 -10.24 6.92 -26.67
CA THR A 20 -10.67 7.89 -25.64
C THR A 20 -11.91 7.45 -24.86
N SER A 21 -12.74 6.56 -25.41
CA SER A 21 -13.94 6.03 -24.74
C SER A 21 -13.65 5.05 -23.59
N LYS A 22 -12.38 4.71 -23.33
CA LYS A 22 -11.96 3.91 -22.15
C LYS A 22 -11.49 4.75 -20.96
N ALA A 23 -11.97 5.98 -20.83
CA ALA A 23 -12.01 6.65 -19.54
C ALA A 23 -13.08 5.97 -18.68
N SER A 24 -12.69 4.87 -18.02
CA SER A 24 -13.48 4.28 -16.94
C SER A 24 -13.56 5.33 -15.83
N ASP A 25 -14.67 6.05 -15.77
CA ASP A 25 -15.01 6.95 -14.68
C ASP A 25 -15.24 6.08 -13.43
N HIS A 26 -14.16 5.75 -12.73
CA HIS A 26 -14.25 5.10 -11.44
C HIS A 26 -14.74 6.17 -10.48
N HIS A 27 -16.07 6.29 -10.40
CA HIS A 27 -16.76 7.09 -9.41
C HIS A 27 -16.30 6.60 -8.03
N ILE A 28 -15.27 7.25 -7.48
CA ILE A 28 -14.89 7.08 -6.09
C ILE A 28 -16.05 7.73 -5.34
N PRO A 29 -16.93 6.97 -4.66
CA PRO A 29 -17.95 7.62 -3.85
C PRO A 29 -17.19 8.50 -2.86
N HIS A 30 -17.45 9.80 -2.88
CA HIS A 30 -17.00 10.74 -1.85
C HIS A 30 -17.73 10.40 -0.55
N GLN A 31 -17.40 9.26 0.03
CA GLN A 31 -17.81 8.87 1.35
C GLN A 31 -16.95 9.73 2.28
N ILE A 32 -17.56 10.76 2.87
CA ILE A 32 -16.91 11.59 3.87
C ILE A 32 -16.47 10.63 4.99
N HIS A 33 -15.18 10.26 5.00
CA HIS A 33 -14.58 9.56 6.11
C HIS A 33 -14.50 10.56 7.25
N PRO A 34 -15.24 10.39 8.36
CA PRO A 34 -15.18 11.33 9.45
C PRO A 34 -13.73 11.46 9.93
N LEU A 35 -13.16 12.67 9.87
CA LEU A 35 -11.82 13.03 10.37
C LEU A 35 -11.70 12.94 11.90
N ARG A 36 -12.64 12.26 12.56
CA ARG A 36 -12.73 12.13 14.00
C ARG A 36 -12.49 10.67 14.36
N PRO A 37 -11.38 10.33 15.03
CA PRO A 37 -11.17 8.99 15.57
C PRO A 37 -12.34 8.63 16.47
N ARG A 38 -12.96 7.47 16.23
CA ARG A 38 -14.08 6.98 17.04
C ARG A 38 -13.67 5.94 18.11
N THR A 39 -12.40 5.90 18.58
CA THR A 39 -11.99 5.46 19.96
C THR A 39 -10.58 5.93 20.37
N GLY A 40 -10.30 5.88 21.70
CA GLY A 40 -9.13 6.44 22.38
C GLY A 40 -8.10 5.45 22.98
N ALA A 41 -7.23 5.98 23.85
CA ALA A 41 -5.90 5.50 24.24
C ALA A 41 -5.71 4.07 24.83
N HIS A 42 -6.73 3.19 24.85
CA HIS A 42 -6.73 1.96 25.67
C HIS A 42 -6.82 0.62 24.89
N GLY A 43 -6.73 0.62 23.55
CA GLY A 43 -6.52 -0.61 22.77
C GLY A 43 -7.70 -1.60 22.70
N HIS A 44 -8.94 -1.15 22.95
CA HIS A 44 -10.14 -1.96 22.77
C HIS A 44 -10.71 -1.89 21.35
N ASP A 45 -11.30 -3.00 20.88
CA ASP A 45 -12.03 -3.06 19.62
C ASP A 45 -13.19 -2.06 19.61
N VAL A 46 -13.31 -1.30 18.52
CA VAL A 46 -14.42 -0.37 18.30
C VAL A 46 -15.54 -1.10 17.59
N PRO A 47 -16.72 -1.25 18.21
CA PRO A 47 -17.89 -1.76 17.49
C PRO A 47 -18.15 -0.88 16.25
N GLU A 48 -18.46 -1.51 15.11
CA GLU A 48 -18.82 -0.85 13.84
C GLU A 48 -17.67 -0.17 13.04
N LEU A 49 -16.42 -0.26 13.47
CA LEU A 49 -15.31 0.25 12.66
C LEU A 49 -15.05 -0.67 11.46
N SER A 50 -15.15 -0.12 10.24
CA SER A 50 -14.80 -0.87 9.03
C SER A 50 -13.31 -1.21 9.01
N CYS A 51 -12.92 -2.31 8.37
CA CYS A 51 -11.51 -2.71 8.28
C CYS A 51 -10.65 -1.70 7.52
N LEU A 52 -11.24 -0.97 6.57
CA LEU A 52 -10.59 0.15 5.89
C LEU A 52 -10.31 1.29 6.87
N SER A 53 -11.30 1.68 7.66
CA SER A 53 -11.17 2.73 8.67
C SER A 53 -10.21 2.32 9.78
N TRP A 54 -10.18 1.03 10.15
CA TRP A 54 -9.20 0.48 11.09
C TRP A 54 -7.78 0.62 10.54
N ARG A 55 -7.51 0.18 9.30
CA ARG A 55 -6.19 0.34 8.67
C ARG A 55 -5.78 1.81 8.65
N LEU A 56 -6.65 2.69 8.15
CA LEU A 56 -6.38 4.13 8.13
C LEU A 56 -6.07 4.66 9.54
N GLY A 57 -6.82 4.25 10.55
CA GLY A 57 -6.58 4.64 11.94
C GLY A 57 -5.22 4.17 12.48
N VAL A 58 -4.77 2.98 12.07
CA VAL A 58 -3.43 2.47 12.40
C VAL A 58 -2.34 3.27 11.68
N GLU A 59 -2.44 3.42 10.35
CA GLU A 59 -1.44 4.14 9.53
C GLU A 59 -1.29 5.62 9.93
N THR A 60 -2.38 6.23 10.42
CA THR A 60 -2.39 7.64 10.88
C THR A 60 -2.14 7.78 12.37
N ASN A 61 -1.70 6.72 13.06
CA ASN A 61 -1.39 6.71 14.48
C ASN A 61 -2.55 7.15 15.41
N ASN A 62 -3.79 7.04 14.93
CA ASN A 62 -5.01 7.29 15.70
C ASN A 62 -5.43 6.07 16.54
N LEU A 63 -5.05 4.86 16.09
CA LEU A 63 -5.25 3.60 16.80
C LEU A 63 -3.89 3.02 17.17
N ILE A 64 -3.51 3.19 18.44
CA ILE A 64 -2.21 2.76 18.98
C ILE A 64 -2.37 1.64 20.00
N GLY A 65 -1.29 0.89 20.22
CA GLY A 65 -1.24 -0.16 21.25
C GLY A 65 -2.07 -1.42 20.94
N TRP A 66 -2.63 -1.53 19.73
CA TRP A 66 -3.28 -2.75 19.26
C TRP A 66 -2.29 -3.93 19.25
N LYS A 67 -2.76 -5.12 19.60
CA LYS A 67 -1.91 -6.32 19.73
C LYS A 67 -2.02 -7.27 18.55
N THR A 68 -3.16 -7.25 17.88
CA THR A 68 -3.47 -8.10 16.72
C THR A 68 -4.41 -7.34 15.79
N VAL A 69 -4.37 -7.68 14.51
CA VAL A 69 -5.43 -7.29 13.56
C VAL A 69 -6.78 -7.83 14.08
N PRO A 70 -7.88 -7.05 14.04
CA PRO A 70 -9.20 -7.54 14.40
C PRO A 70 -9.55 -8.79 13.59
N LYS A 71 -10.09 -9.82 14.24
CA LYS A 71 -10.31 -11.14 13.60
C LYS A 71 -11.17 -11.05 12.34
N GLN A 72 -12.19 -10.19 12.36
CA GLN A 72 -13.07 -9.90 11.22
C GLN A 72 -12.33 -9.28 10.02
N CYS A 73 -11.20 -8.60 10.26
CA CYS A 73 -10.40 -7.94 9.24
C CYS A 73 -9.33 -8.82 8.58
N LYS A 74 -9.21 -10.10 8.98
CA LYS A 74 -8.27 -11.05 8.36
C LYS A 74 -8.31 -11.02 6.83
N LYS A 75 -9.51 -11.16 6.26
CA LYS A 75 -9.71 -11.21 4.80
C LYS A 75 -9.34 -9.88 4.16
N TYR A 76 -9.77 -8.77 4.76
CA TYR A 76 -9.43 -7.43 4.29
C TYR A 76 -7.91 -7.21 4.24
N VAL A 77 -7.20 -7.48 5.33
CA VAL A 77 -5.73 -7.32 5.38
C VAL A 77 -5.04 -8.26 4.40
N GLY A 78 -5.49 -9.52 4.28
CA GLY A 78 -4.95 -10.44 3.29
C GLY A 78 -5.12 -9.93 1.85
N HIS A 79 -6.29 -9.39 1.49
CA HIS A 79 -6.53 -8.80 0.18
C HIS A 79 -5.70 -7.53 -0.06
N TYR A 80 -5.54 -6.69 0.97
CA TYR A 80 -4.70 -5.49 0.88
C TYR A 80 -3.24 -5.86 0.64
N MET A 81 -2.65 -6.67 1.51
CA MET A 81 -1.22 -7.01 1.49
C MET A 81 -0.80 -7.84 0.27
N LEU A 82 -1.67 -8.74 -0.20
CA LEU A 82 -1.40 -9.54 -1.41
C LEU A 82 -1.85 -8.85 -2.70
N GLY A 83 -2.58 -7.75 -2.60
CA GLY A 83 -3.18 -7.04 -3.72
C GLY A 83 -2.32 -5.90 -4.23
N GLN A 84 -2.84 -5.21 -5.25
CA GLN A 84 -2.16 -4.08 -5.88
C GLN A 84 -2.11 -2.85 -4.97
N GLN A 85 -3.11 -2.64 -4.11
CA GLN A 85 -3.18 -1.45 -3.26
C GLN A 85 -1.96 -1.30 -2.34
N TYR A 86 -1.45 -2.38 -1.72
CA TYR A 86 -0.25 -2.28 -0.88
C TYR A 86 0.99 -1.84 -1.70
N ARG A 87 1.09 -2.28 -2.96
CA ARG A 87 2.15 -1.85 -3.88
C ARG A 87 1.99 -0.39 -4.28
N ASP A 88 0.78 0.02 -4.63
CA ASP A 88 0.50 1.41 -5.02
C ASP A 88 0.78 2.38 -3.86
N ASP A 89 0.36 2.02 -2.64
CA ASP A 89 0.63 2.78 -1.42
C ASP A 89 2.16 2.87 -1.17
N SER A 90 2.89 1.74 -1.26
CA SER A 90 4.35 1.71 -1.07
C SER A 90 5.07 2.56 -2.12
N LYS A 91 4.67 2.43 -3.39
CA LYS A 91 5.23 3.19 -4.51
C LYS A 91 5.02 4.69 -4.35
N ALA A 92 3.84 5.10 -3.88
CA ALA A 92 3.57 6.52 -3.62
C ALA A 92 4.55 7.09 -2.58
N VAL A 93 4.76 6.39 -1.47
CA VAL A 93 5.70 6.83 -0.42
C VAL A 93 7.14 6.90 -0.94
N ILE A 94 7.59 5.90 -1.70
CA ILE A 94 8.95 5.88 -2.23
C ILE A 94 9.18 6.97 -3.28
N ASN A 95 8.19 7.24 -4.14
CA ASN A 95 8.27 8.35 -5.09
C ASN A 95 8.44 9.69 -4.38
N GLU A 96 7.64 9.97 -3.34
CA GLU A 96 7.76 11.20 -2.56
C GLU A 96 9.12 11.29 -1.83
N ALA A 97 9.61 10.18 -1.28
CA ALA A 97 10.93 10.12 -0.65
C ALA A 97 12.05 10.42 -1.64
N LEU A 98 11.99 9.86 -2.85
CA LEU A 98 12.98 10.10 -3.91
C LEU A 98 12.95 11.56 -4.38
N LEU A 99 11.75 12.09 -4.67
CA LEU A 99 11.60 13.50 -5.07
C LEU A 99 12.13 14.45 -3.98
N TYR A 100 11.88 14.13 -2.71
CA TYR A 100 12.45 14.88 -1.61
C TYR A 100 13.98 14.81 -1.61
N ALA A 101 14.56 13.60 -1.71
CA ALA A 101 16.01 13.41 -1.74
C ALA A 101 16.68 14.19 -2.88
N GLU A 102 16.11 14.13 -4.09
CA GLU A 102 16.58 14.84 -5.29
C GLU A 102 16.48 16.37 -5.15
N SER A 103 15.55 16.87 -4.33
CA SER A 103 15.39 18.32 -4.10
C SER A 103 16.46 18.94 -3.20
N LEU A 104 17.21 18.11 -2.46
CA LEU A 104 18.17 18.59 -1.47
C LEU A 104 19.47 19.08 -2.12
N LYS A 105 19.94 20.25 -1.66
CA LYS A 105 21.30 20.73 -1.95
C LYS A 105 22.27 20.16 -0.92
N LEU A 106 22.86 19.03 -1.26
CA LEU A 106 23.80 18.31 -0.40
C LEU A 106 25.21 18.93 -0.49
N ALA A 107 26.01 18.75 0.56
CA ALA A 107 27.37 19.30 0.61
C ALA A 107 28.32 18.56 -0.34
N GLY A 108 28.01 17.30 -0.67
CA GLY A 108 28.83 16.45 -1.54
C GLY A 108 30.12 16.00 -0.85
N ASP A 109 30.16 16.01 0.49
CA ASP A 109 31.34 15.60 1.26
C ASP A 109 31.32 14.11 1.65
N GLY A 110 30.31 13.37 1.17
CA GLY A 110 30.17 11.93 1.35
C GLY A 110 29.63 11.54 2.72
N LYS A 111 29.11 12.50 3.50
CA LYS A 111 28.51 12.25 4.82
C LYS A 111 26.99 12.24 4.79
N GLU A 112 26.39 12.35 3.62
CA GLU A 112 24.97 12.26 3.44
C GLU A 112 24.49 10.82 3.65
N ILE A 113 23.58 10.64 4.62
CA ILE A 113 23.06 9.32 5.00
C ILE A 113 21.55 9.28 4.83
N TRP A 114 21.06 8.12 4.38
CA TRP A 114 19.65 7.76 4.42
C TRP A 114 19.50 6.49 5.24
N ILE A 115 18.62 6.52 6.24
CA ILE A 115 18.43 5.40 7.16
C ILE A 115 17.19 4.64 6.71
N PHE A 116 17.35 3.32 6.54
CA PHE A 116 16.27 2.40 6.22
C PHE A 116 16.05 1.44 7.39
N ASP A 117 14.79 1.21 7.71
CA ASP A 117 14.41 0.05 8.50
C ASP A 117 14.49 -1.23 7.65
N ILE A 118 14.53 -2.40 8.30
CA ILE A 118 14.65 -3.69 7.62
C ILE A 118 13.27 -4.30 7.42
N ASP A 119 12.62 -4.71 8.50
CA ASP A 119 11.37 -5.45 8.46
C ASP A 119 10.21 -4.57 8.00
N GLU A 120 9.40 -5.08 7.08
CA GLU A 120 8.26 -4.37 6.45
C GLU A 120 8.64 -3.06 5.73
N THR A 121 9.94 -2.77 5.60
CA THR A 121 10.47 -1.60 4.89
C THR A 121 11.32 -2.02 3.70
N THR A 122 12.44 -2.72 3.90
CA THR A 122 13.28 -3.23 2.80
C THR A 122 13.06 -4.72 2.56
N LEU A 123 12.73 -5.49 3.60
CA LEU A 123 12.37 -6.89 3.54
C LEU A 123 10.91 -7.11 3.94
N SER A 124 10.25 -8.07 3.31
CA SER A 124 8.84 -8.38 3.59
C SER A 124 8.69 -9.69 4.35
N ASN A 125 8.08 -9.64 5.53
CA ASN A 125 7.66 -10.81 6.31
C ASN A 125 6.27 -11.31 5.89
N LEU A 126 5.71 -10.79 4.79
CA LEU A 126 4.40 -11.17 4.27
C LEU A 126 4.25 -12.68 4.03
N PRO A 127 5.26 -13.44 3.51
CA PRO A 127 5.13 -14.89 3.38
C PRO A 127 4.90 -15.61 4.71
N TYR A 128 5.48 -15.11 5.80
CA TYR A 128 5.23 -15.61 7.15
C TYR A 128 3.80 -15.27 7.58
N PHE A 129 3.41 -14.00 7.54
CA PHE A 129 2.11 -13.56 8.02
C PHE A 129 0.95 -14.14 7.20
N ALA A 130 1.11 -14.39 5.90
CA ALA A 130 0.11 -15.05 5.07
C ALA A 130 -0.24 -16.45 5.57
N LYS A 131 0.73 -17.20 6.09
CA LYS A 131 0.53 -18.53 6.69
C LYS A 131 0.03 -18.45 8.14
N HIS A 132 0.24 -17.31 8.81
CA HIS A 132 -0.08 -17.12 10.23
C HIS A 132 -1.32 -16.24 10.47
N GLY A 133 -2.11 -16.00 9.42
CA GLY A 133 -3.42 -15.35 9.54
C GLY A 133 -3.37 -13.83 9.52
N PHE A 134 -2.38 -13.25 8.84
CA PHE A 134 -2.28 -11.81 8.58
C PHE A 134 -2.41 -10.96 9.85
N GLY A 135 -1.64 -11.31 10.89
CA GLY A 135 -1.59 -10.54 12.14
C GLY A 135 -2.79 -10.71 13.09
N THR A 136 -3.76 -11.58 12.77
CA THR A 136 -4.91 -11.84 13.68
C THR A 136 -4.59 -12.76 14.86
N LYS A 137 -3.38 -13.33 14.89
CA LYS A 137 -2.89 -14.15 15.99
C LYS A 137 -1.86 -13.36 16.80
N PRO A 138 -1.78 -13.57 18.14
CA PRO A 138 -0.70 -13.01 18.93
C PRO A 138 0.67 -13.38 18.34
N TYR A 139 1.60 -12.43 18.39
CA TYR A 139 2.96 -12.64 17.92
C TYR A 139 3.66 -13.75 18.73
N ASN A 140 4.34 -14.65 18.04
CA ASN A 140 5.14 -15.71 18.63
C ASN A 140 6.59 -15.57 18.14
N ALA A 141 7.46 -15.05 19.01
CA ALA A 141 8.86 -14.78 18.69
C ALA A 141 9.63 -16.06 18.31
N THR A 142 9.37 -17.19 18.97
CA THR A 142 10.08 -18.44 18.70
C THR A 142 9.83 -18.93 17.28
N ILE A 143 8.56 -18.94 16.85
CA ILE A 143 8.20 -19.38 15.50
C ILE A 143 8.70 -18.38 14.46
N PHE A 144 8.55 -17.08 14.73
CA PHE A 144 9.02 -16.03 13.82
C PHE A 144 10.54 -16.09 13.63
N ASN A 145 11.31 -16.21 14.71
CA ASN A 145 12.77 -16.32 14.64
C ASN A 145 13.20 -17.58 13.88
N GLY A 146 12.47 -18.69 14.02
CA GLY A 146 12.69 -19.88 13.21
C GLY A 146 12.55 -19.60 11.70
N TRP A 147 11.52 -18.83 11.31
CA TRP A 147 11.32 -18.42 9.92
C TRP A 147 12.40 -17.43 9.43
N VAL A 148 12.81 -16.48 10.27
CA VAL A 148 13.91 -15.54 9.94
C VAL A 148 15.20 -16.31 9.63
N MET A 149 15.49 -17.36 10.40
CA MET A 149 16.66 -18.21 10.18
C MET A 149 16.61 -19.00 8.87
N GLU A 150 15.45 -19.11 8.22
CA GLU A 150 15.36 -19.68 6.87
C GLU A 150 15.92 -18.73 5.79
N ARG A 151 16.02 -17.42 6.07
CA ARG A 151 16.58 -16.39 5.16
C ARG A 151 15.88 -16.33 3.80
N LYS A 152 14.55 -16.43 3.83
CA LYS A 152 13.68 -16.42 2.63
C LYS A 152 12.77 -15.20 2.54
N ALA A 153 12.99 -14.18 3.37
CA ALA A 153 12.25 -12.92 3.28
C ALA A 153 12.54 -12.28 1.91
N PRO A 154 11.53 -12.06 1.05
CA PRO A 154 11.72 -11.34 -0.19
C PRO A 154 11.94 -9.84 0.07
N ALA A 155 12.58 -9.16 -0.87
CA ALA A 155 12.60 -7.70 -0.90
C ALA A 155 11.17 -7.14 -1.00
N LEU A 156 10.92 -5.98 -0.38
CA LEU A 156 9.71 -5.20 -0.63
C LEU A 156 9.88 -4.49 -1.98
N PRO A 157 9.11 -4.84 -3.04
CA PRO A 157 9.47 -4.51 -4.41
C PRO A 157 9.53 -3.02 -4.76
N GLU A 158 8.81 -2.19 -4.02
CA GLU A 158 8.79 -0.74 -4.26
C GLU A 158 9.90 -0.02 -3.50
N SER A 159 10.51 -0.67 -2.50
CA SER A 159 11.55 -0.07 -1.67
C SER A 159 12.91 -0.08 -2.37
N PRO A 160 13.80 0.90 -2.08
CA PRO A 160 15.15 0.97 -2.64
C PRO A 160 16.07 -0.20 -2.26
#